data_AF-A0A3N5EXZ9-F1
#
_entry.id   AF-A0A3N5EXZ9-F1
#
_cell.length_a   1.000
_cell.length_b   1.000
_cell.length_c   1.000
_cell.angle_alpha   90.00
_cell.angle_beta   90.00
_cell.angle_gamma   90.00
#
_symmetry.space_group_name_H-M   'P 1'
#
loop_
_entity.id
_entity.type
_entity.pdbx_description
1 polymer ?
#
loop_
_entity_poly.entity_id
_entity_poly.type
_entity_poly.pdbx_seq_one_letter_code
_entity_poly.pdbx_strand_id
1 'polypeptide(L)'
;MAANIKIFPAASARSVAQAVAGAPLGGKAAAGLTRLSTEVGASYRQRLIRSGVVVADMAYTGTLPIVGSAITLPAFTALNNLSNADIDTGVWVMRVGRADDSVYVEGAIGRAGGSAPFVLTGDLSTTKGINNGPVLLRFPATLDGVATPPAAVATWLVRSTDTPVVVPADYLGVHSDYRPGATYPVNPNVQSSLGAVRSLDHDPSRGYFPALSWWALEPTPGVFATAAMDAWVSHNTGKRLLFVVDRTPAFYQDPALPSSYSGRYPSYTGASAPPADPLKMSALIKWILTRYPTERWLFSLANEPNFSFNDGALSTGGARITSGNRFDVRWDDTFAAAMQAAGRYPHPFSATTPRKLANAYKIVKQDLVASGFGQAKLATPGWEGQHADSISNSFRRWAECPTDGGGVGADWADEVEYHYYSYNRTDSTFLTETNGIINLTAALGMGSKPILCSEAGLEIQYASGMSNEQQSQFFISLAIQGAARGIKSMVFYKFSSESDGEAEKTMKYNSVEDTPAKVAANAARRADFAEMAVLNGATIVQAAVLSDGRKWAALSNGLTLVR
;
A
#
# COMPACT_ATOMS: atom_id res chain seq x y z
N MET A 1 9.27 -13.58 -27.37
CA MET A 1 10.02 -13.16 -28.57
C MET A 1 9.20 -13.59 -29.77
N ALA A 2 8.96 -12.71 -30.75
CA ALA A 2 8.68 -13.20 -32.10
C ALA A 2 9.80 -14.21 -32.44
N ALA A 3 9.48 -15.37 -33.03
CA ALA A 3 10.33 -16.56 -33.09
C ALA A 3 11.71 -16.40 -33.78
N ASN A 4 12.12 -15.17 -34.11
CA ASN A 4 13.18 -14.85 -35.06
C ASN A 4 14.30 -13.96 -34.49
N ILE A 5 14.38 -13.75 -33.17
CA ILE A 5 15.54 -13.07 -32.54
C ILE A 5 16.49 -14.12 -31.96
N LYS A 6 17.78 -14.03 -32.28
CA LYS A 6 18.82 -14.97 -31.87
C LYS A 6 19.97 -14.26 -31.17
N ILE A 7 20.62 -14.94 -30.23
CA ILE A 7 21.84 -14.47 -29.56
C ILE A 7 23.03 -15.21 -30.16
N PHE A 8 24.08 -14.48 -30.51
CA PHE A 8 25.32 -15.00 -31.05
C PHE A 8 26.52 -14.53 -30.20
N PRO A 9 27.58 -15.34 -30.11
CA PRO A 9 27.70 -16.71 -30.61
C PRO A 9 26.90 -17.67 -29.71
N ALA A 10 26.87 -18.95 -30.10
CA ALA A 10 26.18 -19.99 -29.31
C ALA A 10 26.68 -20.09 -27.86
N ALA A 11 27.94 -19.71 -27.58
CA ALA A 11 28.49 -19.64 -26.23
C ALA A 11 27.78 -18.57 -25.37
N SER A 12 27.59 -17.36 -25.90
CA SER A 12 26.86 -16.30 -25.19
C SER A 12 25.38 -16.65 -25.05
N ALA A 13 24.75 -17.25 -26.07
CA ALA A 13 23.38 -17.75 -25.97
C ALA A 13 23.24 -18.78 -24.84
N ARG A 14 24.19 -19.71 -24.71
CA ARG A 14 24.22 -20.71 -23.64
C ARG A 14 24.42 -20.07 -22.27
N SER A 15 25.30 -19.08 -22.18
CA SER A 15 25.55 -18.37 -20.93
C SER A 15 24.31 -17.59 -20.45
N VAL A 16 23.61 -16.92 -21.37
CA VAL A 16 22.32 -16.29 -21.10
C VAL A 16 21.28 -17.34 -20.67
N ALA A 17 21.18 -18.47 -21.37
CA ALA A 17 20.26 -19.54 -21.01
C ALA A 17 20.56 -20.14 -19.62
N GLN A 18 21.84 -20.26 -19.23
CA GLN A 18 22.24 -20.69 -17.88
C GLN A 18 21.82 -19.69 -16.81
N ALA A 19 21.97 -18.38 -17.06
CA ALA A 19 21.49 -17.35 -16.14
C ALA A 19 19.97 -17.40 -15.97
N VAL A 20 19.22 -17.57 -17.07
CA VAL A 20 17.75 -17.76 -17.06
C VAL A 20 17.36 -19.03 -16.29
N ALA A 21 18.07 -20.13 -16.51
CA ALA A 21 17.79 -21.41 -15.85
C ALA A 21 18.06 -21.35 -14.34
N GLY A 22 19.17 -20.75 -13.92
CA GLY A 22 19.58 -20.63 -12.53
C GLY A 22 18.83 -19.57 -11.71
N ALA A 23 18.13 -18.65 -12.38
CA ALA A 23 17.32 -17.64 -11.71
C ALA A 23 15.98 -18.22 -11.19
N PRO A 24 15.46 -17.68 -10.07
CA PRO A 24 14.14 -18.05 -9.55
C PRO A 24 13.00 -17.69 -10.50
N LEU A 25 11.83 -18.32 -10.34
CA LEU A 25 10.60 -17.94 -11.04
C LEU A 25 10.29 -16.45 -10.82
N GLY A 26 9.90 -15.74 -11.87
CA GLY A 26 9.70 -14.28 -11.87
C GLY A 26 10.98 -13.43 -11.99
N GLY A 27 12.18 -14.04 -11.91
CA GLY A 27 13.46 -13.35 -12.07
C GLY A 27 14.28 -13.83 -13.28
N LYS A 28 13.76 -14.79 -14.05
CA LYS A 28 14.46 -15.44 -15.16
C LYS A 28 14.66 -14.47 -16.32
N ALA A 29 13.63 -13.71 -16.69
CA ALA A 29 13.74 -12.70 -17.75
C ALA A 29 14.79 -11.62 -17.39
N ALA A 30 14.75 -11.11 -16.15
CA ALA A 30 15.69 -10.11 -15.66
C ALA A 30 17.14 -10.64 -15.66
N ALA A 31 17.36 -11.86 -15.16
CA ALA A 31 18.67 -12.50 -15.18
C ALA A 31 19.21 -12.69 -16.61
N GLY A 32 18.33 -13.06 -17.55
CA GLY A 32 18.67 -13.14 -18.97
C GLY A 32 19.10 -11.80 -19.56
N LEU A 33 18.36 -10.71 -19.28
CA LEU A 33 18.71 -9.36 -19.74
C LEU A 33 20.04 -8.87 -19.17
N THR A 34 20.24 -9.03 -17.86
CA THR A 34 21.49 -8.67 -17.18
C THR A 34 22.67 -9.43 -17.74
N ARG A 35 22.51 -10.74 -17.96
CA ARG A 35 23.59 -11.54 -18.55
C ARG A 35 23.88 -11.11 -19.98
N LEU A 36 22.86 -10.87 -20.80
CA LEU A 36 23.03 -10.40 -22.18
C LEU A 36 23.72 -9.02 -22.24
N SER A 37 23.31 -8.07 -21.41
CA SER A 37 23.96 -6.75 -21.31
C SER A 37 25.44 -6.89 -20.92
N THR A 38 25.75 -7.79 -19.99
CA THR A 38 27.12 -8.10 -19.58
C THR A 38 27.95 -8.74 -20.71
N GLU A 39 27.37 -9.71 -21.43
CA GLU A 39 28.00 -10.38 -22.57
C GLU A 39 28.32 -9.39 -23.69
N VAL A 40 27.40 -8.47 -24.01
CA VAL A 40 27.64 -7.41 -25.00
C VAL A 40 28.65 -6.38 -24.49
N GLY A 41 28.63 -6.03 -23.21
CA GLY A 41 29.59 -5.09 -22.63
C GLY A 41 29.39 -3.64 -23.07
N ALA A 42 30.43 -2.82 -22.92
CA ALA A 42 30.38 -1.39 -23.21
C ALA A 42 30.64 -1.08 -24.69
N SER A 43 30.19 0.10 -25.13
CA SER A 43 30.43 0.66 -26.48
C SER A 43 29.89 -0.23 -27.61
N TYR A 44 28.63 -0.62 -27.49
CA TYR A 44 27.95 -1.49 -28.44
C TYR A 44 27.54 -0.74 -29.72
N ARG A 45 27.11 -1.50 -30.73
CA ARG A 45 26.68 -1.04 -32.05
C ARG A 45 25.30 -1.56 -32.38
N GLN A 46 24.53 -0.77 -33.13
CA GLN A 46 23.36 -1.24 -33.86
C GLN A 46 23.67 -1.18 -35.35
N ARG A 47 23.60 -2.32 -36.02
CA ARG A 47 23.89 -2.45 -37.45
C ARG A 47 22.65 -2.89 -38.20
N LEU A 48 22.38 -2.24 -39.33
CA LEU A 48 21.44 -2.73 -40.33
C LEU A 48 22.25 -3.36 -41.46
N ILE A 49 21.95 -4.63 -41.74
CA ILE A 49 22.69 -5.44 -42.71
C ILE A 49 21.70 -5.88 -43.78
N ARG A 50 22.07 -5.65 -45.04
CA ARG A 50 21.30 -6.06 -46.22
C ARG A 50 22.15 -7.03 -47.05
N SER A 51 21.69 -8.27 -47.17
CA SER A 51 22.37 -9.33 -47.94
C SER A 51 23.86 -9.47 -47.58
N GLY A 52 24.19 -9.37 -46.29
CA GLY A 52 25.56 -9.47 -45.78
C GLY A 52 26.36 -8.16 -45.76
N VAL A 53 25.84 -7.08 -46.33
CA VAL A 53 26.50 -5.77 -46.36
C VAL A 53 25.93 -4.86 -45.27
N VAL A 54 26.79 -4.28 -44.42
CA VAL A 54 26.39 -3.27 -43.44
C VAL A 54 25.99 -1.98 -44.18
N VAL A 55 24.72 -1.60 -44.11
CA VAL A 55 24.17 -0.40 -44.75
C VAL A 55 23.87 0.73 -43.77
N ALA A 56 23.84 0.44 -42.47
CA ALA A 56 23.91 1.45 -41.41
C ALA A 56 24.67 0.90 -40.20
N ASP A 57 25.51 1.72 -39.57
CA ASP A 57 26.27 1.37 -38.35
C ASP A 57 26.20 2.53 -37.34
N MET A 58 25.45 2.31 -36.27
CA MET A 58 25.17 3.29 -35.21
C MET A 58 25.96 2.95 -33.94
N ALA A 59 26.67 3.95 -33.42
CA ALA A 59 27.48 3.90 -32.21
C ALA A 59 26.68 4.22 -30.96
N TYR A 60 26.98 3.50 -29.87
CA TYR A 60 26.47 3.80 -28.55
C TYR A 60 27.62 3.87 -27.54
N THR A 61 27.40 4.58 -26.44
CA THR A 61 28.30 4.63 -25.29
C THR A 61 27.71 3.85 -24.12
N GLY A 62 28.57 3.38 -23.21
CA GLY A 62 28.14 2.59 -22.05
C GLY A 62 27.68 1.16 -22.41
N THR A 63 27.06 0.47 -21.45
CA THR A 63 26.49 -0.88 -21.62
C THR A 63 25.07 -0.83 -22.18
N LEU A 64 24.53 -1.98 -22.59
CA LEU A 64 23.12 -2.08 -22.99
C LEU A 64 22.22 -1.71 -21.79
N PRO A 65 21.47 -0.60 -21.84
CA PRO A 65 20.69 -0.15 -20.70
C PRO A 65 19.44 -1.01 -20.53
N ILE A 66 19.25 -1.50 -19.31
CA ILE A 66 18.05 -2.25 -18.91
C ILE A 66 17.10 -1.26 -18.24
N VAL A 67 15.93 -1.06 -18.84
CA VAL A 67 14.89 -0.16 -18.34
C VAL A 67 13.63 -1.00 -18.11
N GLY A 68 13.29 -1.24 -16.84
CA GLY A 68 12.23 -2.17 -16.47
C GLY A 68 12.54 -3.60 -16.92
N SER A 69 11.65 -4.20 -17.71
CA SER A 69 11.76 -5.59 -18.19
C SER A 69 12.31 -5.70 -19.62
N ALA A 70 13.06 -4.70 -20.10
CA ALA A 70 13.57 -4.63 -21.46
C ALA A 70 14.95 -3.98 -21.54
N ILE A 71 15.74 -4.36 -22.55
CA ILE A 71 16.81 -3.49 -23.03
C ILE A 71 16.19 -2.46 -23.98
N THR A 72 16.39 -1.18 -23.69
CA THR A 72 15.83 -0.06 -24.48
C THR A 72 16.97 0.75 -25.08
N LEU A 73 17.16 0.70 -26.40
CA LEU A 73 18.25 1.45 -27.00
C LEU A 73 17.96 2.98 -26.91
N PRO A 74 18.91 3.79 -26.43
CA PRO A 74 18.78 5.24 -26.39
C PRO A 74 18.99 5.83 -27.80
N ALA A 75 19.11 7.16 -27.90
CA ALA A 75 19.65 7.77 -29.10
C ALA A 75 21.12 7.33 -29.31
N PHE A 76 21.51 7.03 -30.56
CA PHE A 76 22.89 6.72 -30.88
C PHE A 76 23.76 7.97 -30.77
N THR A 77 25.04 7.79 -30.44
CA THR A 77 26.00 8.90 -30.26
C THR A 77 26.76 9.23 -31.53
N ALA A 78 26.89 8.28 -32.47
CA ALA A 78 27.49 8.52 -33.78
C ALA A 78 26.89 7.59 -34.84
N LEU A 79 26.85 8.04 -36.08
CA LEU A 79 26.48 7.25 -37.25
C LEU A 79 27.74 7.05 -38.10
N ASN A 80 28.37 5.88 -37.98
CA ASN A 80 29.64 5.59 -38.65
C ASN A 80 29.47 5.32 -40.14
N ASN A 81 28.33 4.74 -40.52
CA ASN A 81 28.04 4.32 -41.88
C ASN A 81 26.54 4.50 -42.14
N LEU A 82 26.21 4.97 -43.34
CA LEU A 82 24.86 4.98 -43.89
C LEU A 82 24.97 4.90 -45.42
N SER A 83 24.30 3.93 -46.02
CA SER A 83 24.24 3.73 -47.47
C SER A 83 22.79 3.81 -47.95
N ASN A 84 22.59 4.30 -49.17
CA ASN A 84 21.28 4.22 -49.82
C ASN A 84 20.90 2.75 -50.02
N ALA A 85 19.75 2.33 -49.51
CA ALA A 85 19.31 0.94 -49.61
C ALA A 85 17.79 0.85 -49.55
N ASP A 86 17.23 0.12 -50.51
CA ASP A 86 15.80 -0.15 -50.66
C ASP A 86 15.39 -1.35 -49.79
N ILE A 87 14.40 -1.14 -48.92
CA ILE A 87 13.92 -2.15 -47.97
C ILE A 87 13.16 -3.29 -48.66
N ASP A 88 12.66 -3.08 -49.89
CA ASP A 88 11.94 -4.10 -50.66
C ASP A 88 12.83 -5.17 -51.26
N THR A 89 14.15 -4.96 -51.24
CA THR A 89 15.09 -5.81 -51.96
C THR A 89 16.16 -6.37 -51.02
N GLY A 90 16.54 -7.64 -51.23
CA GLY A 90 17.53 -8.34 -50.41
C GLY A 90 17.01 -8.81 -49.05
N VAL A 91 17.89 -9.45 -48.27
CA VAL A 91 17.55 -9.97 -46.93
C VAL A 91 18.07 -9.00 -45.88
N TRP A 92 17.19 -8.53 -45.01
CA TRP A 92 17.52 -7.53 -44.00
C TRP A 92 17.56 -8.10 -42.58
N VAL A 93 18.63 -7.79 -41.85
CA VAL A 93 18.76 -8.11 -40.42
C VAL A 93 19.29 -6.91 -39.65
N MET A 94 18.84 -6.78 -38.41
CA MET A 94 19.41 -5.87 -37.43
C MET A 94 20.26 -6.66 -36.46
N ARG A 95 21.47 -6.16 -36.19
CA ARG A 95 22.32 -6.63 -35.09
C ARG A 95 22.48 -5.57 -34.03
N VAL A 96 22.41 -5.98 -32.77
CA VAL A 96 22.74 -5.14 -31.60
C VAL A 96 23.77 -5.90 -30.77
N GLY A 97 25.00 -5.39 -30.69
CA GLY A 97 26.10 -6.16 -30.10
C GLY A 97 27.41 -5.41 -29.97
N ARG A 98 28.48 -6.11 -29.63
CA ARG A 98 29.83 -5.55 -29.46
C ARG A 98 30.30 -4.81 -30.70
N ALA A 99 31.19 -3.84 -30.48
CA ALA A 99 31.82 -3.10 -31.57
C ALA A 99 32.57 -3.98 -32.57
N ASP A 100 33.14 -5.10 -32.12
CA ASP A 100 33.84 -6.06 -32.98
C ASP A 100 32.92 -7.15 -33.58
N ASP A 101 31.60 -7.06 -33.34
CA ASP A 101 30.60 -8.06 -33.75
C ASP A 101 30.85 -9.47 -33.20
N SER A 102 31.68 -9.61 -32.15
CA SER A 102 31.98 -10.91 -31.53
C SER A 102 30.84 -11.47 -30.69
N VAL A 103 29.92 -10.62 -30.21
CA VAL A 103 28.70 -10.97 -29.47
C VAL A 103 27.58 -10.04 -29.91
N TYR A 104 26.43 -10.57 -30.33
CA TYR A 104 25.29 -9.75 -30.76
C TYR A 104 23.96 -10.47 -30.65
N VAL A 105 22.89 -9.68 -30.60
CA VAL A 105 21.51 -10.10 -30.85
C VAL A 105 21.17 -9.77 -32.30
N GLU A 106 20.61 -10.74 -33.02
CA GLU A 106 20.19 -10.57 -34.42
C GLU A 106 18.71 -10.87 -34.59
N GLY A 107 18.03 -10.12 -35.46
CA GLY A 107 16.70 -10.46 -35.94
C GLY A 107 16.39 -9.82 -37.29
N ALA A 108 15.40 -10.37 -37.99
CA ALA A 108 14.99 -9.86 -39.30
C ALA A 108 14.38 -8.45 -39.20
N ILE A 109 14.59 -7.64 -40.23
CA ILE A 109 13.92 -6.35 -40.42
C ILE A 109 12.87 -6.51 -41.51
N GLY A 110 11.69 -5.93 -41.31
CA GLY A 110 10.63 -5.83 -42.33
C GLY A 110 10.02 -4.44 -42.38
N ARG A 111 9.06 -4.24 -43.29
CA ARG A 111 8.26 -3.01 -43.36
C ARG A 111 7.29 -2.89 -42.19
N ALA A 112 6.84 -1.66 -41.95
CA ALA A 112 5.74 -1.40 -41.02
C ALA A 112 4.50 -2.23 -41.40
N GLY A 113 3.89 -2.88 -40.41
CA GLY A 113 2.77 -3.83 -40.60
C GLY A 113 3.19 -5.27 -40.91
N GLY A 114 4.48 -5.55 -41.10
CA GLY A 114 5.01 -6.91 -41.26
C GLY A 114 5.15 -7.69 -39.94
N SER A 115 5.52 -8.97 -40.03
CA SER A 115 5.74 -9.88 -38.89
C SER A 115 7.19 -9.92 -38.38
N ALA A 116 8.09 -9.16 -39.01
CA ALA A 116 9.49 -9.08 -38.60
C ALA A 116 9.63 -8.43 -37.21
N PRO A 117 10.58 -8.89 -36.36
CA PRO A 117 10.77 -8.34 -35.02
C PRO A 117 11.25 -6.89 -35.02
N PHE A 118 11.94 -6.47 -36.09
CA PHE A 118 12.37 -5.09 -36.29
C PHE A 118 11.70 -4.51 -37.53
N VAL A 119 11.40 -3.22 -37.46
CA VAL A 119 10.67 -2.51 -38.50
C VAL A 119 11.50 -1.35 -39.01
N LEU A 120 11.59 -1.25 -40.33
CA LEU A 120 12.04 -0.06 -41.02
C LEU A 120 10.85 0.55 -41.76
N THR A 121 10.58 1.84 -41.51
CA THR A 121 9.39 2.53 -42.04
C THR A 121 9.54 2.96 -43.50
N GLY A 122 10.74 2.92 -44.06
CA GLY A 122 11.03 3.24 -45.46
C GLY A 122 12.50 2.98 -45.81
N ASP A 123 12.91 3.37 -47.02
CA ASP A 123 14.27 3.15 -47.51
C ASP A 123 15.31 3.97 -46.75
N LEU A 124 16.53 3.45 -46.67
CA LEU A 124 17.67 4.20 -46.15
C LEU A 124 18.15 5.18 -47.22
N SER A 125 18.41 6.41 -46.79
CA SER A 125 18.86 7.50 -47.67
C SER A 125 19.91 8.36 -46.97
N THR A 126 21.07 8.52 -47.60
CA THR A 126 22.16 9.36 -47.07
C THR A 126 21.80 10.84 -47.01
N THR A 127 20.83 11.30 -47.81
CA THR A 127 20.35 12.69 -47.78
C THR A 127 19.30 12.96 -46.72
N LYS A 128 18.55 11.93 -46.29
CA LYS A 128 17.52 12.06 -45.24
C LYS A 128 18.01 11.63 -43.85
N GLY A 129 19.09 10.87 -43.79
CA GLY A 129 19.59 10.27 -42.56
C GLY A 129 18.76 9.08 -42.10
N ILE A 130 18.96 8.69 -40.83
CA ILE A 130 18.19 7.65 -40.15
C ILE A 130 17.81 8.17 -38.76
N ASN A 131 16.59 7.85 -38.33
CA ASN A 131 16.14 8.09 -36.96
C ASN A 131 15.71 6.76 -36.33
N ASN A 132 16.11 6.52 -35.09
CA ASN A 132 15.72 5.34 -34.35
C ASN A 132 14.48 5.63 -33.51
N GLY A 133 13.42 4.88 -33.75
CA GLY A 133 12.36 4.70 -32.76
C GLY A 133 12.86 3.87 -31.55
N PRO A 134 12.03 3.72 -30.51
CA PRO A 134 12.39 2.89 -29.36
C PRO A 134 12.55 1.42 -29.78
N VAL A 135 13.79 0.91 -29.76
CA VAL A 135 14.09 -0.50 -29.95
C VAL A 135 14.05 -1.20 -28.59
N LEU A 136 13.15 -2.17 -28.44
CA LEU A 136 12.90 -2.88 -27.19
C LEU A 136 13.24 -4.38 -27.35
N LEU A 137 14.27 -4.85 -26.65
CA LEU A 137 14.59 -6.28 -26.59
C LEU A 137 14.07 -6.86 -25.28
N ARG A 138 13.20 -7.89 -25.38
CA ARG A 138 12.53 -8.51 -24.23
C ARG A 138 12.58 -10.03 -24.32
N PHE A 139 12.85 -10.68 -23.20
CA PHE A 139 12.53 -12.10 -23.03
C PHE A 139 11.01 -12.27 -22.94
N PRO A 140 10.42 -13.34 -23.50
CA PRO A 140 9.00 -13.62 -23.28
C PRO A 140 8.71 -13.82 -21.79
N ALA A 141 7.61 -13.23 -21.30
CA ALA A 141 7.18 -13.35 -19.91
C ALA A 141 6.96 -14.81 -19.47
N THR A 142 6.64 -15.70 -20.41
CA THR A 142 6.50 -17.14 -20.16
C THR A 142 7.80 -17.81 -19.68
N LEU A 143 8.97 -17.19 -19.89
CA LEU A 143 10.24 -17.72 -19.38
C LEU A 143 10.32 -17.69 -17.86
N ASP A 144 9.61 -16.77 -17.22
CA ASP A 144 9.53 -16.71 -15.76
C ASP A 144 8.71 -17.86 -15.16
N GLY A 145 8.13 -18.70 -16.03
CA GLY A 145 7.30 -19.85 -15.68
C GLY A 145 5.95 -19.44 -15.11
N VAL A 146 5.09 -20.44 -14.92
CA VAL A 146 3.89 -20.31 -14.10
C VAL A 146 4.20 -21.08 -12.83
N ALA A 147 4.29 -20.37 -11.70
CA ALA A 147 4.37 -21.03 -10.42
C ALA A 147 3.12 -21.90 -10.27
N THR A 148 3.32 -23.18 -9.99
CA THR A 148 2.22 -24.15 -9.88
C THR A 148 1.65 -24.03 -8.47
N PRO A 149 0.38 -23.63 -8.31
CA PRO A 149 -0.24 -23.57 -7.00
C PRO A 149 -0.27 -24.98 -6.37
N PRO A 150 -0.13 -25.11 -5.04
CA PRO A 150 -0.04 -26.42 -4.38
C PRO A 150 -1.39 -27.18 -4.32
N ALA A 151 -2.47 -26.56 -4.77
CA ALA A 151 -3.80 -27.16 -4.92
C ALA A 151 -4.53 -26.47 -6.09
N ALA A 152 -5.71 -26.98 -6.44
CA ALA A 152 -6.53 -26.34 -7.47
C ALA A 152 -6.89 -24.89 -7.07
N VAL A 153 -6.95 -24.00 -8.04
CA VAL A 153 -7.31 -22.60 -7.78
C VAL A 153 -8.82 -22.44 -7.78
N ALA A 154 -9.37 -21.96 -6.66
CA ALA A 154 -10.77 -21.54 -6.59
C ALA A 154 -10.96 -20.14 -7.16
N THR A 155 -10.05 -19.21 -6.84
CA THR A 155 -10.12 -17.82 -7.29
C THR A 155 -8.73 -17.27 -7.50
N TRP A 156 -8.45 -16.78 -8.71
CA TRP A 156 -7.23 -16.04 -8.98
C TRP A 156 -7.33 -14.62 -8.43
N LEU A 157 -6.33 -14.21 -7.64
CA LEU A 157 -6.15 -12.83 -7.19
C LEU A 157 -5.22 -12.06 -8.14
N VAL A 158 -4.17 -12.72 -8.62
CA VAL A 158 -3.22 -12.27 -9.64
C VAL A 158 -2.86 -13.46 -10.52
N ARG A 159 -3.13 -13.39 -11.82
CA ARG A 159 -2.75 -14.42 -12.80
C ARG A 159 -1.36 -14.15 -13.36
N SER A 160 -0.73 -15.17 -13.94
CA SER A 160 0.55 -15.03 -14.65
C SER A 160 0.47 -14.14 -15.90
N THR A 161 -0.74 -13.87 -16.39
CA THR A 161 -1.02 -12.97 -17.50
C THR A 161 -1.34 -11.54 -17.07
N ASP A 162 -1.57 -11.32 -15.77
CA ASP A 162 -1.88 -10.00 -15.23
C ASP A 162 -0.58 -9.21 -15.02
N THR A 163 -0.67 -7.89 -14.90
CA THR A 163 0.46 -7.07 -14.49
C THR A 163 0.87 -7.47 -13.06
N PRO A 164 2.15 -7.78 -12.79
CA PRO A 164 2.60 -8.09 -11.44
C PRO A 164 2.32 -6.96 -10.46
N VAL A 165 1.97 -7.32 -9.22
CA VAL A 165 1.65 -6.34 -8.17
C VAL A 165 2.90 -6.02 -7.37
N VAL A 166 3.37 -4.79 -7.46
CA VAL A 166 4.48 -4.29 -6.63
C VAL A 166 3.95 -3.90 -5.26
N VAL A 167 4.44 -4.59 -4.24
CA VAL A 167 4.09 -4.39 -2.83
C VAL A 167 5.06 -3.36 -2.23
N PRO A 168 4.59 -2.28 -1.60
CA PRO A 168 5.48 -1.28 -0.99
C PRO A 168 6.38 -1.87 0.10
N ALA A 169 7.54 -1.24 0.32
CA ALA A 169 8.45 -1.63 1.41
C ALA A 169 7.85 -1.37 2.81
N ASP A 170 6.86 -0.47 2.89
CA ASP A 170 6.07 -0.13 4.06
C ASP A 170 4.69 -0.78 4.10
N TYR A 171 4.56 -1.92 3.41
CA TYR A 171 3.31 -2.66 3.36
C TYR A 171 2.90 -3.21 4.73
N LEU A 172 3.75 -4.00 5.37
CA LEU A 172 3.45 -4.58 6.68
C LEU A 172 3.68 -3.56 7.79
N GLY A 173 2.65 -3.32 8.58
CA GLY A 173 2.73 -2.50 9.78
C GLY A 173 1.98 -3.08 10.96
N VAL A 174 2.12 -2.40 12.10
CA VAL A 174 1.37 -2.71 13.32
C VAL A 174 0.85 -1.47 13.98
N HIS A 175 -0.25 -1.66 14.71
CA HIS A 175 -0.70 -0.71 15.69
C HIS A 175 0.27 -0.68 16.88
N SER A 176 0.68 0.52 17.30
CA SER A 176 1.61 0.69 18.41
C SER A 176 1.04 1.61 19.49
N ASP A 177 0.78 1.03 20.66
CA ASP A 177 0.34 1.76 21.86
C ASP A 177 1.56 2.25 22.64
N TYR A 178 1.67 3.57 22.88
CA TYR A 178 2.76 4.09 23.69
C TYR A 178 2.44 4.10 25.17
N ARG A 179 3.16 3.29 25.94
CA ARG A 179 3.08 3.29 27.41
C ARG A 179 4.35 3.88 28.04
N PRO A 180 4.25 5.01 28.77
CA PRO A 180 5.37 5.52 29.57
C PRO A 180 5.91 4.45 30.52
N GLY A 181 7.22 4.22 30.50
CA GLY A 181 7.87 3.23 31.38
C GLY A 181 7.64 1.76 31.00
N ALA A 182 6.83 1.47 29.98
CA ALA A 182 6.94 0.16 29.35
C ALA A 182 8.34 0.06 28.75
N THR A 183 9.02 -1.06 29.03
CA THR A 183 9.96 -1.59 28.05
C THR A 183 9.13 -1.86 26.81
N TYR A 184 9.01 -0.83 25.96
CA TYR A 184 8.80 -1.07 24.55
C TYR A 184 9.85 -2.10 24.19
N PRO A 185 9.38 -3.29 23.84
CA PRO A 185 9.48 -3.48 22.43
C PRO A 185 8.25 -4.24 21.93
N VAL A 186 7.67 -3.72 20.87
CA VAL A 186 7.59 -4.61 19.72
C VAL A 186 9.03 -5.11 19.55
N ASN A 187 9.31 -6.35 19.97
CA ASN A 187 10.67 -6.93 20.03
C ASN A 187 11.49 -6.40 18.84
N PRO A 188 12.73 -5.91 19.02
CA PRO A 188 13.48 -5.28 17.94
C PRO A 188 13.49 -6.10 16.64
N ASN A 189 13.39 -7.43 16.76
CA ASN A 189 13.30 -8.36 15.64
C ASN A 189 11.95 -8.30 14.88
N VAL A 190 10.83 -8.04 15.56
CA VAL A 190 9.55 -7.75 14.89
C VAL A 190 9.62 -6.35 14.29
N GLN A 191 10.09 -5.35 15.03
CA GLN A 191 10.18 -3.97 14.52
C GLN A 191 10.99 -3.85 13.25
N SER A 192 12.13 -4.54 13.15
CA SER A 192 12.95 -4.53 11.94
C SER A 192 12.22 -5.09 10.71
N SER A 193 11.22 -5.94 10.92
CA SER A 193 10.40 -6.55 9.87
C SER A 193 9.23 -5.68 9.41
N LEU A 194 8.90 -4.62 10.17
CA LEU A 194 7.80 -3.70 9.87
C LEU A 194 8.29 -2.50 9.08
N GLY A 195 7.53 -2.11 8.06
CA GLY A 195 7.80 -0.89 7.30
C GLY A 195 6.86 0.26 7.63
N ALA A 196 5.76 0.01 8.34
CA ALA A 196 4.84 1.04 8.83
C ALA A 196 4.47 0.84 10.31
N VAL A 197 4.13 1.93 10.99
CA VAL A 197 3.50 1.90 12.32
C VAL A 197 2.39 2.94 12.40
N ARG A 198 1.35 2.62 13.16
CA ARG A 198 0.20 3.50 13.38
C ARG A 198 0.03 3.83 14.85
N SER A 199 -0.28 5.08 15.14
CA SER A 199 -0.59 5.56 16.49
C SER A 199 -2.08 5.47 16.79
N LEU A 200 -2.48 4.88 17.92
CA LEU A 200 -3.86 4.97 18.47
C LEU A 200 -3.97 4.30 19.86
N ASP A 201 -3.76 5.04 20.93
CA ASP A 201 -3.82 4.44 22.27
C ASP A 201 -5.25 4.49 22.85
N HIS A 202 -6.06 3.46 22.58
CA HIS A 202 -7.50 3.49 22.83
C HIS A 202 -8.01 3.20 24.24
N ASP A 203 -7.20 2.97 25.30
CA ASP A 203 -7.85 2.57 26.57
C ASP A 203 -7.28 2.94 27.96
N PRO A 204 -7.64 4.12 28.52
CA PRO A 204 -7.50 4.44 29.94
C PRO A 204 -8.29 3.60 30.95
N SER A 205 -9.37 2.89 30.57
CA SER A 205 -10.02 1.93 31.47
C SER A 205 -9.16 0.67 31.72
N ARG A 206 -8.11 0.48 30.91
CA ARG A 206 -7.07 -0.55 31.08
C ARG A 206 -5.83 -0.03 31.83
N GLY A 207 -5.88 1.18 32.37
CA GLY A 207 -4.75 1.81 33.07
C GLY A 207 -3.70 2.45 32.15
N TYR A 208 -4.01 2.66 30.87
CA TYR A 208 -3.12 3.30 29.90
C TYR A 208 -3.40 4.80 29.74
N PHE A 209 -2.37 5.63 29.84
CA PHE A 209 -2.50 7.06 29.53
C PHE A 209 -2.27 7.25 28.03
N PRO A 210 -3.26 7.75 27.25
CA PRO A 210 -3.19 7.82 25.79
C PRO A 210 -2.22 8.89 25.30
N ALA A 211 -0.92 8.65 25.49
CA ALA A 211 0.11 9.67 25.44
C ALA A 211 0.39 10.22 24.04
N LEU A 212 -0.10 9.53 23.00
CA LEU A 212 -0.01 9.96 21.60
C LEU A 212 -1.31 10.58 21.07
N SER A 213 -2.35 10.71 21.89
CA SER A 213 -3.57 11.43 21.50
C SER A 213 -3.33 12.95 21.51
N TRP A 214 -4.08 13.71 20.71
CA TRP A 214 -3.88 15.17 20.62
C TRP A 214 -4.04 15.86 21.98
N TRP A 215 -5.10 15.55 22.72
CA TRP A 215 -5.30 16.01 24.11
C TRP A 215 -4.05 15.83 25.00
N ALA A 216 -3.37 14.69 24.90
CA ALA A 216 -2.22 14.40 25.75
C ALA A 216 -0.94 15.10 25.25
N LEU A 217 -0.81 15.24 23.93
CA LEU A 217 0.30 15.93 23.30
C LEU A 217 0.21 17.44 23.44
N GLU A 218 -0.98 18.03 23.60
CA GLU A 218 -1.19 19.47 23.80
C GLU A 218 -1.99 19.70 25.09
N PRO A 219 -1.37 19.61 26.27
CA PRO A 219 -2.07 19.79 27.55
C PRO A 219 -2.59 21.22 27.77
N THR A 220 -2.00 22.21 27.09
CA THR A 220 -2.37 23.63 27.15
C THR A 220 -2.26 24.21 25.74
N PRO A 221 -3.13 25.16 25.32
CA PRO A 221 -3.09 25.74 23.98
C PRO A 221 -1.68 26.16 23.54
N GLY A 222 -1.18 25.55 22.46
CA GLY A 222 0.11 25.82 21.83
C GLY A 222 1.33 25.24 22.56
N VAL A 223 1.15 24.52 23.67
CA VAL A 223 2.24 23.91 24.45
C VAL A 223 2.20 22.41 24.28
N PHE A 224 3.21 21.85 23.60
CA PHE A 224 3.26 20.43 23.29
C PHE A 224 4.13 19.61 24.25
N ALA A 225 3.58 18.53 24.81
CA ALA A 225 4.29 17.52 25.57
C ALA A 225 5.02 16.58 24.59
N THR A 226 6.36 16.55 24.65
CA THR A 226 7.16 15.88 23.60
C THR A 226 7.61 14.48 23.95
N ALA A 227 7.74 14.14 25.23
CA ALA A 227 8.44 12.93 25.67
C ALA A 227 7.90 11.63 25.05
N ALA A 228 6.57 11.48 25.00
CA ALA A 228 5.93 10.30 24.42
C ALA A 228 6.13 10.21 22.90
N MET A 229 5.96 11.34 22.20
CA MET A 229 6.17 11.41 20.75
C MET A 229 7.65 11.19 20.39
N ASP A 230 8.59 11.79 21.13
CA ASP A 230 10.03 11.60 20.92
C ASP A 230 10.44 10.13 21.05
N ALA A 231 9.92 9.47 22.10
CA ALA A 231 10.15 8.06 22.29
C ALA A 231 9.49 7.25 21.16
N TRP A 232 8.22 7.50 20.82
CA TRP A 232 7.55 6.75 19.75
C TRP A 232 8.26 6.91 18.39
N VAL A 233 8.66 8.12 18.01
CA VAL A 233 9.37 8.37 16.74
C VAL A 233 10.74 7.70 16.75
N SER A 234 11.53 7.85 17.81
CA SER A 234 12.89 7.25 17.88
C SER A 234 12.89 5.73 17.79
N HIS A 235 11.84 5.04 18.28
CA HIS A 235 11.70 3.60 18.14
C HIS A 235 11.27 3.15 16.72
N ASN A 236 10.76 4.09 15.91
CA ASN A 236 10.15 3.81 14.62
C ASN A 236 10.78 4.61 13.47
N THR A 237 11.96 5.20 13.68
CA THR A 237 12.69 5.99 12.67
C THR A 237 12.87 5.21 11.37
N GLY A 238 12.64 5.91 10.25
CA GLY A 238 12.78 5.36 8.90
C GLY A 238 11.57 4.53 8.42
N LYS A 239 10.58 4.30 9.29
CA LYS A 239 9.30 3.69 8.92
C LYS A 239 8.35 4.74 8.37
N ARG A 240 7.26 4.26 7.76
CA ARG A 240 6.08 5.08 7.54
C ARG A 240 5.33 5.26 8.86
N LEU A 241 5.17 6.51 9.30
CA LEU A 241 4.48 6.86 10.53
C LEU A 241 3.06 7.34 10.20
N LEU A 242 2.06 6.51 10.50
CA LEU A 242 0.65 6.87 10.37
C LEU A 242 0.17 7.44 11.70
N PHE A 243 0.04 8.77 11.77
CA PHE A 243 -0.42 9.45 12.96
C PHE A 243 -1.91 9.76 12.87
N VAL A 244 -2.66 9.37 13.89
CA VAL A 244 -4.09 9.65 13.98
C VAL A 244 -4.29 10.90 14.81
N VAL A 245 -4.84 11.94 14.19
CA VAL A 245 -5.25 13.18 14.86
C VAL A 245 -6.65 12.95 15.44
N ASP A 246 -6.70 12.39 16.65
CA ASP A 246 -7.92 12.15 17.43
C ASP A 246 -7.90 12.90 18.77
N ARG A 247 -9.02 12.84 19.50
CA ARG A 247 -9.21 13.42 20.86
C ARG A 247 -8.83 14.88 20.97
N THR A 248 -9.63 15.72 20.32
CA THR A 248 -9.49 17.17 20.42
C THR A 248 -9.42 17.62 21.89
N PRO A 249 -8.38 18.37 22.29
CA PRO A 249 -8.28 18.94 23.62
C PRO A 249 -9.55 19.74 23.99
N ALA A 250 -10.00 19.67 25.24
CA ALA A 250 -11.25 20.30 25.69
C ALA A 250 -11.37 21.79 25.32
N PHE A 251 -10.25 22.51 25.36
CA PHE A 251 -10.18 23.94 25.02
C PHE A 251 -10.28 24.25 23.50
N TYR A 252 -10.25 23.23 22.63
CA TYR A 252 -10.46 23.38 21.19
C TYR A 252 -11.74 22.71 20.69
N GLN A 253 -12.47 21.99 21.54
CA GLN A 253 -13.69 21.31 21.13
C GLN A 253 -14.74 22.28 20.61
N ASP A 254 -15.53 21.80 19.65
CA ASP A 254 -16.70 22.53 19.16
C ASP A 254 -17.68 22.81 20.33
N PRO A 255 -17.91 24.09 20.70
CA PRO A 255 -18.80 24.44 21.81
C PRO A 255 -20.27 24.13 21.54
N ALA A 256 -20.64 23.82 20.29
CA ALA A 256 -21.98 23.32 19.95
C ALA A 256 -22.20 21.87 20.41
N LEU A 257 -21.16 21.20 20.91
CA LEU A 257 -21.28 19.91 21.59
C LEU A 257 -21.55 20.15 23.08
N PRO A 258 -22.44 19.35 23.71
CA PRO A 258 -22.64 19.44 25.16
C PRO A 258 -21.30 19.30 25.88
N SER A 259 -21.05 20.14 26.90
CA SER A 259 -19.87 20.01 27.75
C SER A 259 -19.81 18.66 28.49
N SER A 260 -20.96 18.00 28.61
CA SER A 260 -21.13 16.62 29.12
C SER A 260 -20.91 15.54 28.07
N TYR A 261 -20.49 15.89 26.85
CA TYR A 261 -20.19 14.90 25.82
C TYR A 261 -18.92 14.15 26.23
N SER A 262 -19.14 13.02 26.89
CA SER A 262 -18.15 11.98 27.08
C SER A 262 -18.41 10.96 25.98
N GLY A 263 -17.42 10.56 25.17
CA GLY A 263 -17.64 9.55 24.12
C GLY A 263 -18.09 8.20 24.70
N ARG A 264 -18.14 7.13 23.87
CA ARG A 264 -18.36 5.71 24.31
C ARG A 264 -17.57 5.30 25.56
N TYR A 265 -16.54 6.09 25.79
CA TYR A 265 -15.42 5.96 26.66
C TYR A 265 -15.43 7.19 27.58
N PRO A 266 -16.16 7.14 28.72
CA PRO A 266 -16.47 8.34 29.51
C PRO A 266 -15.27 8.98 30.21
N SER A 267 -14.19 8.21 30.44
CA SER A 267 -12.89 8.71 30.89
C SER A 267 -12.15 9.54 29.83
N TYR A 268 -12.75 9.77 28.67
CA TYR A 268 -12.12 10.34 27.49
C TYR A 268 -12.87 11.60 27.09
N THR A 269 -12.72 12.64 27.92
CA THR A 269 -13.18 13.98 27.59
C THR A 269 -12.62 14.37 26.21
N GLY A 270 -13.48 14.50 25.21
CA GLY A 270 -13.09 14.90 23.85
C GLY A 270 -12.78 13.84 22.82
N ALA A 271 -12.82 12.54 23.15
CA ALA A 271 -12.42 11.48 22.20
C ALA A 271 -13.18 11.51 20.86
N SER A 272 -14.37 12.08 20.85
CA SER A 272 -15.27 12.07 19.70
C SER A 272 -15.59 13.47 19.16
N ALA A 273 -15.09 14.53 19.80
CA ALA A 273 -15.45 15.90 19.45
C ALA A 273 -14.51 16.43 18.36
N PRO A 274 -15.02 16.86 17.18
CA PRO A 274 -14.22 17.67 16.27
C PRO A 274 -13.81 19.01 16.93
N PRO A 275 -12.72 19.64 16.49
CA PRO A 275 -12.36 20.97 16.93
C PRO A 275 -13.32 22.01 16.37
N ALA A 276 -13.55 23.07 17.13
CA ALA A 276 -14.25 24.27 16.67
C ALA A 276 -13.51 24.93 15.49
N ASP A 277 -12.18 24.87 15.50
CA ASP A 277 -11.29 25.44 14.50
C ASP A 277 -10.33 24.36 13.96
N PRO A 278 -10.53 23.85 12.73
CA PRO A 278 -9.63 22.88 12.12
C PRO A 278 -8.19 23.36 11.94
N LEU A 279 -7.90 24.67 11.99
CA LEU A 279 -6.52 25.18 11.97
C LEU A 279 -5.72 24.72 13.19
N LYS A 280 -6.38 24.35 14.30
CA LYS A 280 -5.71 23.76 15.47
C LYS A 280 -5.19 22.35 15.19
N MET A 281 -5.91 21.54 14.40
CA MET A 281 -5.38 20.27 13.90
C MET A 281 -4.16 20.49 13.00
N SER A 282 -4.25 21.49 12.11
CA SER A 282 -3.10 21.85 11.25
C SER A 282 -1.89 22.29 12.08
N ALA A 283 -2.10 23.06 13.16
CA ALA A 283 -1.03 23.47 14.06
C ALA A 283 -0.30 22.28 14.72
N LEU A 284 -1.04 21.26 15.18
CA LEU A 284 -0.45 20.01 15.67
C LEU A 284 0.39 19.32 14.58
N ILE A 285 -0.17 19.15 13.38
CA ILE A 285 0.52 18.50 12.25
C ILE A 285 1.82 19.24 11.90
N LYS A 286 1.77 20.58 11.82
CA LYS A 286 2.94 21.42 11.56
C LYS A 286 3.99 21.29 12.66
N TRP A 287 3.58 21.23 13.93
CA TRP A 287 4.48 20.97 15.05
C TRP A 287 5.20 19.62 14.90
N ILE A 288 4.46 18.53 14.60
CA ILE A 288 5.02 17.20 14.36
C ILE A 288 6.04 17.25 13.20
N LEU A 289 5.66 17.84 12.07
CA LEU A 289 6.50 17.92 10.88
C LEU A 289 7.77 18.78 11.09
N THR A 290 7.68 19.84 11.88
CA THR A 290 8.84 20.66 12.25
C THR A 290 9.78 19.91 13.18
N ARG A 291 9.22 19.14 14.12
CA ARG A 291 10.01 18.40 15.10
C ARG A 291 10.69 17.16 14.51
N TYR A 292 10.04 16.49 13.54
CA TYR A 292 10.54 15.26 12.92
C TYR A 292 10.55 15.36 11.39
N PRO A 293 11.38 16.26 10.81
CA PRO A 293 11.32 16.62 9.40
C PRO A 293 11.81 15.52 8.45
N THR A 294 12.56 14.54 8.96
CA THR A 294 13.14 13.45 8.17
C THR A 294 12.24 12.22 8.08
N GLU A 295 11.18 12.15 8.88
CA GLU A 295 10.32 10.98 8.97
C GLU A 295 9.21 11.01 7.91
N ARG A 296 8.70 9.81 7.58
CA ARG A 296 7.70 9.63 6.51
C ARG A 296 6.29 9.62 7.09
N TRP A 297 5.70 10.80 7.24
CA TRP A 297 4.39 10.97 7.86
C TRP A 297 3.21 10.75 6.90
N LEU A 298 2.15 10.14 7.43
CA LEU A 298 0.78 10.17 6.91
C LEU A 298 -0.13 10.53 8.10
N PHE A 299 -1.06 11.46 7.92
CA PHE A 299 -1.98 11.88 8.99
C PHE A 299 -3.40 11.45 8.68
N SER A 300 -4.08 10.82 9.63
CA SER A 300 -5.52 10.52 9.57
C SER A 300 -6.25 11.52 10.46
N LEU A 301 -7.29 12.20 9.95
CA LEU A 301 -8.08 13.14 10.77
C LEU A 301 -9.30 12.39 11.28
N ALA A 302 -9.30 12.09 12.58
CA ALA A 302 -10.20 11.18 13.29
C ALA A 302 -9.98 9.68 13.02
N ASN A 303 -10.44 8.87 13.98
CA ASN A 303 -10.48 7.42 13.92
C ASN A 303 -11.92 6.92 13.89
N GLU A 304 -12.24 5.98 13.00
CA GLU A 304 -13.55 5.30 12.89
C GLU A 304 -14.74 6.22 13.19
N PRO A 305 -14.88 7.32 12.46
CA PRO A 305 -15.94 8.25 12.79
C PRO A 305 -17.33 7.68 12.46
N ASN A 306 -17.38 6.53 11.78
CA ASN A 306 -18.55 5.70 11.51
C ASN A 306 -18.70 4.48 12.45
N PHE A 307 -17.90 4.35 13.51
CA PHE A 307 -18.01 3.23 14.45
C PHE A 307 -19.38 3.21 15.14
N SER A 308 -20.04 2.05 15.19
CA SER A 308 -21.34 1.78 15.85
C SER A 308 -22.63 2.30 15.19
N PHE A 309 -22.64 2.55 13.87
CA PHE A 309 -23.85 3.02 13.17
C PHE A 309 -24.48 1.99 12.22
N ASN A 310 -25.81 1.90 12.26
CA ASN A 310 -26.63 1.37 11.16
C ASN A 310 -27.08 2.55 10.30
N ASP A 311 -26.85 2.50 8.98
CA ASP A 311 -27.40 3.46 8.02
C ASP A 311 -28.90 3.27 7.74
N GLY A 312 -29.50 2.26 8.38
CA GLY A 312 -30.94 1.98 8.36
C GLY A 312 -31.71 3.00 9.19
N ALA A 313 -32.81 3.50 8.61
CA ALA A 313 -33.74 4.46 9.20
C ALA A 313 -33.94 4.30 10.72
N LEU A 314 -33.73 5.38 11.46
CA LEU A 314 -34.01 5.48 12.89
C LEU A 314 -35.45 5.03 13.16
N SER A 315 -35.61 3.94 13.91
CA SER A 315 -36.92 3.35 14.22
C SER A 315 -37.70 4.13 15.28
N THR A 316 -37.12 5.12 15.96
CA THR A 316 -37.86 5.96 16.92
C THR A 316 -37.16 7.31 17.17
N GLY A 317 -37.64 8.38 16.53
CA GLY A 317 -37.54 9.76 17.07
C GLY A 317 -36.46 10.71 16.53
N GLY A 318 -35.44 10.25 15.79
CA GLY A 318 -34.49 11.15 15.12
C GLY A 318 -34.91 11.54 13.71
N ALA A 319 -34.39 12.65 13.18
CA ALA A 319 -34.67 13.07 11.81
C ALA A 319 -34.16 12.01 10.82
N ARG A 320 -35.07 11.41 10.04
CA ARG A 320 -34.72 10.45 8.99
C ARG A 320 -33.61 11.02 8.09
N ILE A 321 -32.60 10.22 7.77
CA ILE A 321 -31.63 10.58 6.74
C ILE A 321 -32.38 10.66 5.41
N THR A 322 -32.37 11.84 4.80
CA THR A 322 -32.95 12.16 3.50
C THR A 322 -31.84 12.62 2.57
N SER A 323 -32.14 12.70 1.26
CA SER A 323 -31.22 13.31 0.30
C SER A 323 -30.83 14.76 0.67
N GLY A 324 -31.74 15.50 1.32
CA GLY A 324 -31.55 16.92 1.66
C GLY A 324 -30.70 17.19 2.90
N ASN A 325 -30.58 16.24 3.84
CA ASN A 325 -29.85 16.44 5.11
C ASN A 325 -28.70 15.44 5.34
N ARG A 326 -28.45 14.48 4.44
CA ARG A 326 -27.46 13.40 4.61
C ARG A 326 -26.02 13.81 4.97
N PHE A 327 -25.64 15.06 4.72
CA PHE A 327 -24.30 15.59 4.99
C PHE A 327 -24.20 16.38 6.31
N ASP A 328 -25.36 16.82 6.82
CA ASP A 328 -25.48 17.68 7.99
C ASP A 328 -25.98 16.91 9.21
N VAL A 329 -26.49 15.70 9.00
CA VAL A 329 -26.79 14.73 10.06
C VAL A 329 -25.48 14.20 10.65
N ARG A 330 -25.37 14.23 11.97
CA ARG A 330 -24.28 13.58 12.70
C ARG A 330 -24.31 12.09 12.40
N TRP A 331 -23.17 11.43 12.45
CA TRP A 331 -23.16 9.99 12.71
C TRP A 331 -23.67 9.84 14.17
N ASP A 332 -24.93 9.46 14.36
CA ASP A 332 -25.89 10.25 15.17
C ASP A 332 -25.99 10.05 16.71
N ASP A 333 -26.77 10.96 17.34
CA ASP A 333 -27.13 11.06 18.76
C ASP A 333 -28.30 10.13 19.20
N THR A 334 -29.01 9.45 18.29
CA THR A 334 -30.19 8.62 18.57
C THR A 334 -29.81 7.30 19.21
N PHE A 335 -28.71 6.68 18.79
CA PHE A 335 -28.16 5.53 19.51
C PHE A 335 -27.66 5.96 20.90
N ALA A 336 -27.02 7.13 21.01
CA ALA A 336 -26.63 7.72 22.29
C ALA A 336 -27.83 7.89 23.24
N ALA A 337 -28.92 8.46 22.72
CA ALA A 337 -30.16 8.67 23.47
C ALA A 337 -30.90 7.37 23.81
N ALA A 338 -30.95 6.39 22.90
CA ALA A 338 -31.56 5.09 23.12
C ALA A 338 -30.77 4.24 24.13
N MET A 339 -29.44 4.29 24.08
CA MET A 339 -28.57 3.60 25.03
C MET A 339 -28.63 4.29 26.40
N GLN A 340 -28.58 5.62 26.45
CA GLN A 340 -28.82 6.40 27.67
C GLN A 340 -30.19 6.11 28.30
N ALA A 341 -31.25 6.00 27.50
CA ALA A 341 -32.59 5.60 27.95
C ALA A 341 -32.66 4.14 28.43
N ALA A 342 -31.86 3.25 27.86
CA ALA A 342 -31.75 1.85 28.27
C ALA A 342 -30.81 1.63 29.48
N GLY A 343 -30.24 2.70 30.06
CA GLY A 343 -29.24 2.60 31.13
C GLY A 343 -27.94 1.90 30.69
N ARG A 344 -27.68 1.85 29.38
CA ARG A 344 -26.50 1.23 28.77
C ARG A 344 -25.68 2.35 28.14
N TYR A 345 -24.38 2.40 28.36
CA TYR A 345 -23.52 3.21 27.50
C TYR A 345 -23.33 2.44 26.18
N PRO A 346 -23.42 3.10 24.99
CA PRO A 346 -22.35 3.98 24.58
C PRO A 346 -22.80 5.25 23.84
N HIS A 347 -22.10 6.35 24.10
CA HIS A 347 -22.12 7.51 23.22
C HIS A 347 -21.42 7.19 21.88
N PRO A 348 -21.71 7.93 20.79
CA PRO A 348 -21.08 7.69 19.50
C PRO A 348 -19.56 7.92 19.57
N PHE A 349 -18.81 7.20 18.74
CA PHE A 349 -17.35 7.32 18.69
C PHE A 349 -16.91 8.66 18.09
N SER A 350 -17.75 9.30 17.26
CA SER A 350 -17.57 10.66 16.76
C SER A 350 -18.88 11.46 16.82
N ALA A 351 -18.81 12.72 17.26
CA ALA A 351 -19.91 13.68 17.31
C ALA A 351 -19.95 14.61 16.08
N THR A 352 -19.21 14.27 15.02
CA THR A 352 -19.07 15.11 13.83
C THR A 352 -20.11 14.77 12.76
N THR A 353 -20.18 15.61 11.72
CA THR A 353 -20.98 15.37 10.51
C THR A 353 -20.03 15.13 9.33
N PRO A 354 -20.49 14.48 8.24
CA PRO A 354 -19.73 14.39 7.01
C PRO A 354 -19.21 15.76 6.52
N ARG A 355 -20.05 16.80 6.58
CA ARG A 355 -19.66 18.16 6.16
C ARG A 355 -18.57 18.76 7.02
N LYS A 356 -18.70 18.70 8.35
CA LYS A 356 -17.68 19.24 9.26
C LYS A 356 -16.33 18.57 9.04
N LEU A 357 -16.32 17.25 8.87
CA LEU A 357 -15.09 16.52 8.61
C LEU A 357 -14.50 16.85 7.23
N ALA A 358 -15.32 16.89 6.17
CA ALA A 358 -14.85 17.28 4.83
C ALA A 358 -14.25 18.70 4.82
N ASN A 359 -14.89 19.66 5.51
CA ASN A 359 -14.36 21.01 5.68
C ASN A 359 -13.05 21.02 6.48
N ALA A 360 -12.93 20.20 7.53
CA ALA A 360 -11.69 20.10 8.29
C ALA A 360 -10.52 19.62 7.41
N TYR A 361 -10.72 18.59 6.60
CA TYR A 361 -9.72 18.12 5.63
C TYR A 361 -9.29 19.23 4.66
N LYS A 362 -10.26 19.96 4.08
CA LYS A 362 -9.98 21.09 3.20
C LYS A 362 -9.13 22.15 3.88
N ILE A 363 -9.57 22.65 5.02
CA ILE A 363 -8.92 23.74 5.75
C ILE A 363 -7.50 23.32 6.15
N VAL A 364 -7.33 22.12 6.71
CA VAL A 364 -6.02 21.59 7.09
C VAL A 364 -5.11 21.46 5.88
N LYS A 365 -5.58 20.86 4.77
CA LYS A 365 -4.75 20.69 3.56
C LYS A 365 -4.32 22.03 2.97
N GLN A 366 -5.23 23.00 2.88
CA GLN A 366 -4.95 24.34 2.36
C GLN A 366 -3.95 25.09 3.24
N ASP A 367 -4.12 25.04 4.57
CA ASP A 367 -3.20 25.68 5.51
C ASP A 367 -1.81 25.04 5.51
N LEU A 368 -1.72 23.71 5.41
CA LEU A 368 -0.43 23.01 5.26
C LEU A 368 0.30 23.46 4.00
N VAL A 369 -0.39 23.54 2.86
CA VAL A 369 0.21 24.04 1.60
C VAL A 369 0.66 25.49 1.75
N ALA A 370 -0.21 26.37 2.26
CA ALA A 370 0.08 27.79 2.43
C ALA A 370 1.25 28.03 3.42
N SER A 371 1.41 27.17 4.42
CA SER A 371 2.47 27.24 5.43
C SER A 371 3.79 26.56 5.00
N GLY A 372 3.91 26.06 3.77
CA GLY A 372 5.14 25.38 3.30
C GLY A 372 5.28 23.91 3.73
N PHE A 373 4.20 23.28 4.19
CA PHE A 373 4.11 21.86 4.56
C PHE A 373 3.31 21.03 3.53
N GLY A 374 3.28 21.47 2.26
CA GLY A 374 2.48 20.83 1.20
C GLY A 374 2.85 19.36 0.90
N GLN A 375 4.03 18.91 1.32
CA GLN A 375 4.47 17.51 1.26
C GLN A 375 3.74 16.59 2.24
N ALA A 376 3.09 17.15 3.26
CA ALA A 376 2.31 16.38 4.22
C ALA A 376 1.11 15.71 3.52
N LYS A 377 0.94 14.42 3.81
CA LYS A 377 -0.16 13.63 3.29
C LYS A 377 -1.24 13.43 4.34
N LEU A 378 -2.49 13.55 3.90
CA LEU A 378 -3.67 13.22 4.69
C LEU A 378 -4.29 11.92 4.15
N ALA A 379 -4.46 10.92 4.99
CA ALA A 379 -5.32 9.79 4.69
C ALA A 379 -6.76 10.15 5.06
N THR A 380 -7.76 9.53 4.43
CA THR A 380 -9.15 9.57 4.93
C THR A 380 -9.19 9.05 6.38
N PRO A 381 -10.27 9.30 7.13
CA PRO A 381 -10.42 8.68 8.43
C PRO A 381 -10.31 7.14 8.29
N GLY A 382 -9.85 6.46 9.34
CA GLY A 382 -9.87 5.01 9.38
C GLY A 382 -11.31 4.48 9.44
N TRP A 383 -11.94 4.25 8.29
CA TRP A 383 -13.35 3.85 8.23
C TRP A 383 -13.55 2.42 8.72
N GLU A 384 -14.41 2.23 9.72
CA GLU A 384 -14.79 0.92 10.24
C GLU A 384 -15.46 0.09 9.13
N GLY A 385 -14.89 -1.08 8.81
CA GLY A 385 -15.29 -1.88 7.65
C GLY A 385 -16.35 -2.95 7.83
N GLN A 386 -16.89 -3.08 9.04
CA GLN A 386 -17.59 -4.27 9.51
C GLN A 386 -18.85 -4.66 8.72
N HIS A 387 -19.47 -3.69 8.03
CA HIS A 387 -20.66 -3.92 7.25
C HIS A 387 -20.55 -3.21 5.90
N ALA A 388 -20.94 -3.88 4.82
CA ALA A 388 -20.96 -3.30 3.48
C ALA A 388 -21.72 -1.96 3.47
N ASP A 389 -22.73 -1.79 4.33
CA ASP A 389 -23.47 -0.54 4.48
C ASP A 389 -22.67 0.58 5.16
N SER A 390 -21.93 0.31 6.24
CA SER A 390 -21.27 1.36 7.03
C SER A 390 -20.17 2.07 6.23
N ILE A 391 -19.34 1.31 5.50
CA ILE A 391 -18.41 1.88 4.53
C ILE A 391 -19.20 2.48 3.37
N SER A 392 -20.06 1.72 2.69
CA SER A 392 -20.64 2.16 1.41
C SER A 392 -21.47 3.43 1.53
N ASN A 393 -22.00 3.74 2.70
CA ASN A 393 -22.77 4.94 2.96
C ASN A 393 -21.98 6.00 3.74
N SER A 394 -21.24 5.68 4.80
CA SER A 394 -20.55 6.72 5.59
C SER A 394 -19.33 7.27 4.88
N PHE A 395 -18.50 6.40 4.31
CA PHE A 395 -17.37 6.81 3.46
C PHE A 395 -17.87 7.60 2.26
N ARG A 396 -18.88 7.08 1.55
CA ARG A 396 -19.51 7.77 0.41
C ARG A 396 -20.06 9.14 0.80
N ARG A 397 -20.81 9.23 1.91
CA ARG A 397 -21.38 10.50 2.38
C ARG A 397 -20.28 11.52 2.65
N TRP A 398 -19.17 11.14 3.27
CA TRP A 398 -18.05 12.05 3.46
C TRP A 398 -17.37 12.41 2.13
N ALA A 399 -17.07 11.42 1.29
CA ALA A 399 -16.36 11.58 0.03
C ALA A 399 -17.11 12.50 -0.96
N GLU A 400 -18.44 12.35 -1.06
CA GLU A 400 -19.33 13.15 -1.90
C GLU A 400 -19.77 14.46 -1.22
N CYS A 401 -19.42 14.68 0.06
CA CYS A 401 -19.90 15.85 0.79
C CYS A 401 -19.27 17.13 0.22
N PRO A 402 -20.06 18.13 -0.23
CA PRO A 402 -19.53 19.41 -0.63
C PRO A 402 -18.83 20.11 0.54
N THR A 403 -17.66 20.68 0.27
CA THR A 403 -16.96 21.56 1.22
C THR A 403 -17.29 23.02 0.96
N ASP A 404 -17.24 23.84 2.01
CA ASP A 404 -17.49 25.27 1.91
C ASP A 404 -16.46 25.93 1.01
N GLY A 405 -16.90 26.72 0.02
CA GLY A 405 -16.01 27.33 -0.98
C GLY A 405 -15.50 26.37 -2.06
N GLY A 406 -16.19 25.25 -2.32
CA GLY A 406 -15.97 24.38 -3.48
C GLY A 406 -15.12 23.13 -3.21
N GLY A 407 -15.33 22.09 -4.02
CA GLY A 407 -14.78 20.74 -3.86
C GLY A 407 -15.69 19.82 -3.03
N VAL A 408 -15.28 18.55 -2.89
CA VAL A 408 -15.90 17.53 -2.04
C VAL A 408 -14.87 16.87 -1.12
N GLY A 409 -15.29 16.15 -0.08
CA GLY A 409 -14.39 15.50 0.88
C GLY A 409 -13.28 14.67 0.22
N ALA A 410 -13.59 13.94 -0.85
CA ALA A 410 -12.64 13.11 -1.61
C ALA A 410 -11.46 13.90 -2.22
N ASP A 411 -11.63 15.20 -2.51
CA ASP A 411 -10.60 16.04 -3.12
C ASP A 411 -9.44 16.32 -2.15
N TRP A 412 -9.71 16.25 -0.84
CA TRP A 412 -8.84 16.79 0.20
C TRP A 412 -8.02 15.73 0.96
N ALA A 413 -8.18 14.44 0.63
CA ALA A 413 -7.33 13.37 1.12
C ALA A 413 -6.36 12.88 0.03
N ASP A 414 -5.14 12.52 0.40
CA ASP A 414 -4.12 11.97 -0.49
C ASP A 414 -4.22 10.44 -0.61
N GLU A 415 -4.69 9.77 0.45
CA GLU A 415 -4.78 8.31 0.53
C GLU A 415 -6.09 7.87 1.20
N VAL A 416 -6.56 6.65 0.93
CA VAL A 416 -7.79 6.07 1.51
C VAL A 416 -7.43 5.10 2.61
N GLU A 417 -8.02 5.27 3.77
CA GLU A 417 -7.84 4.42 4.95
C GLU A 417 -9.13 3.67 5.27
N TYR A 418 -9.05 2.39 5.62
CA TYR A 418 -10.17 1.63 6.16
C TYR A 418 -9.67 0.62 7.18
N HIS A 419 -10.57 0.11 8.01
CA HIS A 419 -10.31 -0.90 9.02
C HIS A 419 -11.07 -2.18 8.69
N TYR A 420 -10.45 -3.32 8.96
CA TYR A 420 -11.03 -4.64 8.81
C TYR A 420 -10.94 -5.42 10.11
N TYR A 421 -12.09 -5.88 10.61
CA TYR A 421 -12.15 -6.80 11.74
C TYR A 421 -13.03 -7.99 11.40
N SER A 422 -12.53 -9.20 11.65
CA SER A 422 -13.34 -10.42 11.51
C SER A 422 -14.13 -10.72 12.78
N TYR A 423 -15.43 -10.97 12.60
CA TYR A 423 -16.40 -11.37 13.63
C TYR A 423 -16.81 -12.84 13.54
N ASN A 424 -16.07 -13.66 12.80
CA ASN A 424 -16.45 -15.05 12.61
C ASN A 424 -15.26 -16.02 12.61
N ARG A 425 -14.09 -15.58 13.10
CA ARG A 425 -12.84 -16.36 13.15
C ARG A 425 -12.29 -16.77 11.78
N THR A 426 -12.82 -16.20 10.70
CA THR A 426 -12.38 -16.50 9.33
C THR A 426 -12.06 -15.21 8.58
N ASP A 427 -11.23 -15.31 7.56
CA ASP A 427 -10.92 -14.22 6.63
C ASP A 427 -11.85 -14.22 5.40
N SER A 428 -12.96 -14.97 5.46
CA SER A 428 -13.84 -15.20 4.31
C SER A 428 -14.49 -13.93 3.74
N THR A 429 -14.67 -12.90 4.56
CA THR A 429 -15.27 -11.62 4.12
C THR A 429 -14.22 -10.61 3.66
N PHE A 430 -12.96 -10.76 4.06
CA PHE A 430 -11.90 -9.79 3.79
C PHE A 430 -11.79 -9.43 2.31
N LEU A 431 -11.69 -10.44 1.44
CA LEU A 431 -11.57 -10.20 0.01
C LEU A 431 -12.78 -9.45 -0.57
N THR A 432 -13.98 -9.77 -0.10
CA THR A 432 -15.21 -9.09 -0.52
C THR A 432 -15.21 -7.64 -0.09
N GLU A 433 -14.83 -7.35 1.15
CA GLU A 433 -14.76 -5.98 1.71
C GLU A 433 -13.66 -5.15 1.05
N THR A 434 -12.45 -5.71 0.89
CA THR A 434 -11.35 -5.06 0.16
C THR A 434 -11.75 -4.73 -1.28
N ASN A 435 -12.42 -5.64 -1.97
CA ASN A 435 -12.93 -5.38 -3.32
C ASN A 435 -14.03 -4.32 -3.33
N GLY A 436 -14.91 -4.32 -2.33
CA GLY A 436 -15.91 -3.29 -2.12
C GLY A 436 -15.27 -1.91 -1.99
N ILE A 437 -14.23 -1.77 -1.16
CA ILE A 437 -13.47 -0.53 -0.99
C ILE A 437 -12.81 -0.09 -2.30
N ILE A 438 -12.13 -0.99 -3.01
CA ILE A 438 -11.45 -0.67 -4.29
C ILE A 438 -12.47 -0.15 -5.32
N ASN A 439 -13.61 -0.83 -5.44
CA ASN A 439 -14.65 -0.45 -6.40
C ASN A 439 -15.32 0.87 -6.00
N LEU A 440 -15.59 1.05 -4.70
CA LEU A 440 -16.23 2.26 -4.18
C LEU A 440 -15.32 3.48 -4.35
N THR A 441 -14.04 3.36 -4.01
CA THR A 441 -13.06 4.45 -4.21
C THR A 441 -12.89 4.79 -5.68
N ALA A 442 -12.84 3.79 -6.57
CA ALA A 442 -12.85 4.03 -8.01
C ALA A 442 -14.11 4.79 -8.48
N ALA A 443 -15.30 4.37 -8.02
CA ALA A 443 -16.57 5.03 -8.35
C ALA A 443 -16.67 6.47 -7.82
N LEU A 444 -15.95 6.79 -6.75
CA LEU A 444 -15.88 8.11 -6.14
C LEU A 444 -14.74 8.98 -6.70
N GLY A 445 -14.07 8.56 -7.78
CA GLY A 445 -12.96 9.30 -8.38
C GLY A 445 -11.65 9.24 -7.58
N MET A 446 -11.57 8.36 -6.58
CA MET A 446 -10.40 8.14 -5.72
C MET A 446 -9.57 6.91 -6.12
N GLY A 447 -9.89 6.24 -7.24
CA GLY A 447 -9.26 4.97 -7.62
C GLY A 447 -7.76 5.03 -7.93
N SER A 448 -7.19 6.23 -8.10
CA SER A 448 -5.74 6.43 -8.24
C SER A 448 -5.03 6.67 -6.90
N LYS A 449 -5.78 6.92 -5.82
CA LYS A 449 -5.22 7.17 -4.49
C LYS A 449 -4.80 5.84 -3.85
N PRO A 450 -3.64 5.77 -3.18
CA PRO A 450 -3.26 4.62 -2.35
C PRO A 450 -4.36 4.23 -1.37
N ILE A 451 -4.62 2.94 -1.21
CA ILE A 451 -5.55 2.40 -0.21
C ILE A 451 -4.75 1.68 0.87
N LEU A 452 -5.01 1.97 2.14
CA LEU A 452 -4.42 1.34 3.31
C LEU A 452 -5.51 0.66 4.12
N CYS A 453 -5.23 -0.54 4.62
CA CYS A 453 -5.96 -1.13 5.73
C CYS A 453 -5.16 -0.81 6.99
N SER A 454 -5.53 0.24 7.69
CA SER A 454 -4.74 0.80 8.80
C SER A 454 -5.06 0.14 10.14
N GLU A 455 -6.09 -0.69 10.20
CA GLU A 455 -6.33 -1.65 11.26
C GLU A 455 -6.88 -2.93 10.65
N ALA A 456 -6.20 -4.04 10.88
CA ALA A 456 -6.65 -5.37 10.49
C ALA A 456 -6.56 -6.31 11.69
N GLY A 457 -7.66 -7.00 12.02
CA GLY A 457 -7.72 -7.76 13.26
C GLY A 457 -8.81 -8.81 13.34
N LEU A 458 -8.82 -9.50 14.47
CA LEU A 458 -9.92 -10.33 14.95
C LEU A 458 -10.51 -9.67 16.16
N GLU A 459 -11.83 -9.57 16.22
CA GLU A 459 -12.48 -9.09 17.43
C GLU A 459 -12.35 -10.06 18.59
N ILE A 460 -12.28 -9.54 19.82
CA ILE A 460 -11.79 -10.35 20.95
C ILE A 460 -12.47 -11.69 21.05
N GLN A 461 -13.80 -11.66 21.10
CA GLN A 461 -14.64 -12.80 21.45
C GLN A 461 -14.44 -13.94 20.43
N TYR A 462 -13.97 -13.59 19.24
CA TYR A 462 -13.61 -14.52 18.20
C TYR A 462 -12.16 -14.97 18.34
N ALA A 463 -11.22 -14.05 18.57
CA ALA A 463 -9.81 -14.36 18.71
C ALA A 463 -9.48 -15.24 19.92
N SER A 464 -10.21 -15.09 21.03
CA SER A 464 -9.99 -15.83 22.28
C SER A 464 -10.15 -17.34 22.11
N GLY A 465 -11.06 -17.78 21.23
CA GLY A 465 -11.31 -19.19 20.92
C GLY A 465 -10.44 -19.77 19.81
N MET A 466 -9.47 -19.02 19.29
CA MET A 466 -8.53 -19.50 18.28
C MET A 466 -7.21 -19.93 18.91
N SER A 467 -6.63 -21.01 18.38
CA SER A 467 -5.24 -21.40 18.67
C SER A 467 -4.26 -20.37 18.09
N ASN A 468 -3.02 -20.40 18.55
CA ASN A 468 -2.00 -19.49 18.01
C ASN A 468 -1.80 -19.70 16.50
N GLU A 469 -1.79 -20.96 16.05
CA GLU A 469 -1.68 -21.35 14.64
C GLU A 469 -2.85 -20.82 13.80
N GLN A 470 -4.09 -20.93 14.29
CA GLN A 470 -5.26 -20.42 13.58
C GLN A 470 -5.19 -18.90 13.40
N GLN A 471 -4.72 -18.18 14.43
CA GLN A 471 -4.49 -16.74 14.32
C GLN A 471 -3.35 -16.44 13.33
N SER A 472 -2.24 -17.20 13.36
CA SER A 472 -1.14 -17.05 12.39
C SER A 472 -1.64 -17.16 10.96
N GLN A 473 -2.38 -18.23 10.68
CA GLN A 473 -2.98 -18.50 9.37
C GLN A 473 -3.91 -17.36 8.94
N PHE A 474 -4.74 -16.84 9.86
CA PHE A 474 -5.61 -15.70 9.59
C PHE A 474 -4.80 -14.47 9.17
N PHE A 475 -3.83 -14.02 9.96
CA PHE A 475 -3.06 -12.80 9.68
C PHE A 475 -2.23 -12.89 8.39
N ILE A 476 -1.55 -14.02 8.17
CA ILE A 476 -0.80 -14.23 6.93
C ILE A 476 -1.74 -14.25 5.73
N SER A 477 -2.93 -14.87 5.86
CA SER A 477 -3.92 -14.88 4.79
C SER A 477 -4.43 -13.47 4.45
N LEU A 478 -4.66 -12.61 5.45
CA LEU A 478 -4.99 -11.20 5.22
C LEU A 478 -3.85 -10.47 4.51
N ALA A 479 -2.61 -10.68 4.95
CA ALA A 479 -1.43 -10.07 4.35
C ALA A 479 -1.25 -10.47 2.88
N ILE A 480 -1.46 -11.75 2.53
CA ILE A 480 -1.39 -12.20 1.13
C ILE A 480 -2.50 -11.55 0.29
N GLN A 481 -3.74 -11.59 0.79
CA GLN A 481 -4.90 -11.06 0.06
C GLN A 481 -4.79 -9.55 -0.15
N GLY A 482 -4.43 -8.78 0.88
CA GLY A 482 -4.29 -7.32 0.78
C GLY A 482 -3.22 -6.93 -0.25
N ALA A 483 -2.07 -7.59 -0.21
CA ALA A 483 -0.95 -7.32 -1.10
C ALA A 483 -1.32 -7.65 -2.55
N ALA A 484 -1.94 -8.81 -2.78
CA ALA A 484 -2.40 -9.24 -4.10
C ALA A 484 -3.48 -8.31 -4.68
N ARG A 485 -4.28 -7.66 -3.84
CA ARG A 485 -5.29 -6.67 -4.26
C ARG A 485 -4.76 -5.24 -4.33
N GLY A 486 -3.46 -5.04 -4.11
CA GLY A 486 -2.79 -3.76 -4.27
C GLY A 486 -2.96 -2.79 -3.10
N ILE A 487 -3.42 -3.26 -1.94
CA ILE A 487 -3.39 -2.49 -0.69
C ILE A 487 -1.95 -2.09 -0.39
N LYS A 488 -1.74 -0.80 -0.09
CA LYS A 488 -0.42 -0.20 0.04
C LYS A 488 0.17 -0.31 1.44
N SER A 489 -0.67 -0.48 2.45
CA SER A 489 -0.25 -0.84 3.81
C SER A 489 -1.33 -1.65 4.50
N MET A 490 -0.93 -2.72 5.18
CA MET A 490 -1.73 -3.54 6.09
C MET A 490 -1.14 -3.39 7.48
N VAL A 491 -1.87 -2.71 8.35
CA VAL A 491 -1.46 -2.45 9.73
C VAL A 491 -2.30 -3.32 10.64
N PHE A 492 -1.65 -4.27 11.32
CA PHE A 492 -2.38 -5.20 12.18
C PHE A 492 -2.63 -4.60 13.56
N TYR A 493 -3.90 -4.62 13.98
CA TYR A 493 -4.35 -4.13 15.27
C TYR A 493 -4.55 -5.30 16.23
N LYS A 494 -4.00 -5.31 17.46
CA LYS A 494 -2.92 -4.46 17.97
C LYS A 494 -1.78 -5.29 18.55
N PHE A 495 -0.60 -4.70 18.56
CA PHE A 495 0.60 -5.27 19.14
C PHE A 495 0.82 -4.68 20.54
N SER A 496 0.04 -5.10 21.54
CA SER A 496 0.27 -4.68 22.94
C SER A 496 -0.17 -5.68 24.01
N SER A 497 0.27 -5.37 25.23
CA SER A 497 0.65 -6.21 26.37
C SER A 497 -0.47 -6.80 27.21
N GLU A 498 -0.14 -7.93 27.85
CA GLU A 498 -0.88 -8.55 28.94
C GLU A 498 -1.15 -7.58 30.11
N SER A 499 -2.42 -7.42 30.44
CA SER A 499 -2.87 -7.82 31.78
C SER A 499 -3.74 -9.07 31.61
N ASP A 500 -3.69 -10.03 32.54
CA ASP A 500 -4.38 -11.33 32.49
C ASP A 500 -5.92 -11.25 32.46
N GLY A 501 -6.48 -10.06 32.24
CA GLY A 501 -7.90 -9.80 32.03
C GLY A 501 -8.22 -8.95 30.79
N GLU A 502 -7.27 -8.66 29.90
CA GLU A 502 -7.57 -7.79 28.75
C GLU A 502 -8.51 -8.44 27.75
N ALA A 503 -9.63 -7.75 27.57
CA ALA A 503 -10.71 -8.14 26.71
C ALA A 503 -10.47 -7.78 25.23
N GLU A 504 -9.24 -7.60 24.73
CA GLU A 504 -8.97 -7.39 23.29
C GLU A 504 -7.72 -8.11 22.79
N LYS A 505 -7.85 -9.41 22.44
CA LYS A 505 -6.74 -10.28 22.01
C LYS A 505 -6.72 -10.52 20.50
N THR A 506 -6.51 -9.50 19.68
CA THR A 506 -6.58 -9.67 18.22
C THR A 506 -5.34 -10.43 17.66
N MET A 507 -4.12 -10.05 18.06
CA MET A 507 -2.86 -10.82 17.92
C MET A 507 -2.21 -11.01 19.29
N LYS A 508 -2.21 -12.23 19.84
CA LYS A 508 -1.61 -12.51 21.15
C LYS A 508 -0.08 -12.35 21.10
N TYR A 509 0.44 -11.22 21.60
CA TYR A 509 1.87 -10.99 21.85
C TYR A 509 2.08 -10.64 23.33
N ASN A 510 2.89 -11.42 24.03
CA ASN A 510 3.08 -11.27 25.47
C ASN A 510 4.23 -10.29 25.72
N SER A 511 3.96 -9.13 26.31
CA SER A 511 5.02 -8.16 26.62
C SER A 511 6.00 -8.64 27.69
N VAL A 512 5.54 -9.55 28.56
CA VAL A 512 6.36 -10.18 29.59
C VAL A 512 6.50 -11.66 29.23
N GLU A 513 7.70 -12.08 28.84
CA GLU A 513 8.02 -13.47 28.53
C GLU A 513 8.42 -14.25 29.80
N ASP A 514 7.64 -14.12 30.89
CA ASP A 514 7.96 -14.69 32.21
C ASP A 514 7.64 -16.18 32.36
N THR A 515 6.98 -16.78 31.36
CA THR A 515 6.73 -18.22 31.32
C THR A 515 7.24 -18.83 30.01
N PRO A 516 7.68 -20.10 30.01
CA PRO A 516 8.08 -20.80 28.79
C PRO A 516 6.99 -20.79 27.69
N ALA A 517 5.71 -20.84 28.07
CA ALA A 517 4.59 -20.78 27.14
C ALA A 517 4.51 -19.42 26.41
N LYS A 518 4.72 -18.31 27.13
CA LYS A 518 4.73 -16.96 26.56
C LYS A 518 5.94 -16.72 25.66
N VAL A 519 7.13 -17.20 26.06
CA VAL A 519 8.36 -17.19 25.23
C VAL A 519 8.09 -17.91 23.90
N ALA A 520 7.54 -19.12 23.96
CA ALA A 520 7.24 -19.93 22.76
C ALA A 520 6.17 -19.27 21.87
N ALA A 521 5.11 -18.74 22.46
CA ALA A 521 4.06 -18.02 21.72
C ALA A 521 4.62 -16.79 20.99
N ASN A 522 5.46 -15.99 21.66
CA ASN A 522 6.11 -14.84 21.04
C ASN A 522 7.10 -15.25 19.95
N ALA A 523 7.83 -16.35 20.13
CA ALA A 523 8.71 -16.89 19.11
C ALA A 523 7.93 -17.29 17.84
N ALA A 524 6.78 -17.94 18.00
CA ALA A 524 5.89 -18.25 16.88
C ALA A 524 5.40 -16.96 16.19
N ARG A 525 4.96 -15.96 16.95
CA ARG A 525 4.53 -14.66 16.39
C ARG A 525 5.64 -13.95 15.63
N ARG A 526 6.87 -13.98 16.15
CA ARG A 526 8.04 -13.44 15.44
C ARG A 526 8.23 -14.13 14.09
N ALA A 527 8.08 -15.46 14.04
CA ALA A 527 8.16 -16.21 12.80
C ALA A 527 7.03 -15.83 11.82
N ASP A 528 5.79 -15.66 12.32
CA ASP A 528 4.66 -15.20 11.49
C ASP A 528 4.93 -13.83 10.86
N PHE A 529 5.46 -12.88 11.64
CA PHE A 529 5.82 -11.55 11.15
C PHE A 529 6.97 -11.60 10.14
N ALA A 530 7.99 -12.42 10.39
CA ALA A 530 9.07 -12.62 9.44
C ALA A 530 8.55 -13.22 8.12
N GLU A 531 7.59 -14.15 8.19
CA GLU A 531 6.92 -14.72 7.02
C GLU A 531 6.10 -13.68 6.27
N MET A 532 5.30 -12.85 6.95
CA MET A 532 4.54 -11.77 6.30
C MET A 532 5.47 -10.70 5.71
N ALA A 533 6.58 -10.40 6.38
CA ALA A 533 7.51 -9.35 5.99
C ALA A 533 8.22 -9.63 4.67
N VAL A 534 8.23 -10.88 4.18
CA VAL A 534 8.75 -11.19 2.83
C VAL A 534 7.93 -10.50 1.73
N LEU A 535 6.72 -10.03 2.04
CA LEU A 535 5.89 -9.23 1.12
C LEU A 535 6.39 -7.79 1.00
N ASN A 536 7.09 -7.23 1.99
CA ASN A 536 7.56 -5.84 1.95
C ASN A 536 8.55 -5.63 0.80
N GLY A 537 8.21 -4.74 -0.14
CA GLY A 537 9.04 -4.46 -1.31
C GLY A 537 9.05 -5.59 -2.36
N ALA A 538 8.28 -6.66 -2.16
CA ALA A 538 8.20 -7.76 -3.08
C ALA A 538 7.37 -7.41 -4.32
N THR A 539 7.47 -8.24 -5.35
CA THR A 539 6.55 -8.20 -6.49
C THR A 539 5.83 -9.53 -6.58
N ILE A 540 4.50 -9.51 -6.43
CA ILE A 540 3.64 -10.67 -6.59
C ILE A 540 3.40 -10.89 -8.08
N VAL A 541 3.84 -12.04 -8.58
CA VAL A 541 3.64 -12.43 -9.99
C VAL A 541 2.41 -13.31 -10.18
N GLN A 542 2.00 -14.03 -9.14
CA GLN A 542 0.77 -14.80 -9.09
C GLN A 542 0.25 -14.87 -7.66
N ALA A 543 -1.06 -14.89 -7.49
CA ALA A 543 -1.70 -15.12 -6.20
C ALA A 543 -3.10 -15.71 -6.39
N ALA A 544 -3.53 -16.56 -5.46
CA ALA A 544 -4.81 -17.25 -5.54
C ALA A 544 -5.37 -17.61 -4.16
N VAL A 545 -6.69 -17.73 -4.10
CA VAL A 545 -7.39 -18.56 -3.12
C VAL A 545 -7.55 -19.96 -3.74
N LEU A 546 -7.07 -20.96 -3.02
CA LEU A 546 -7.08 -22.36 -3.43
C LEU A 546 -8.43 -23.03 -3.07
N SER A 547 -8.71 -24.16 -3.70
CA SER A 547 -9.96 -24.93 -3.50
C SER A 547 -10.15 -25.45 -2.08
N ASP A 548 -9.07 -25.55 -1.31
CA ASP A 548 -9.09 -25.92 0.11
C ASP A 548 -9.16 -24.69 1.04
N GLY A 549 -9.33 -23.49 0.50
CA GLY A 549 -9.45 -22.23 1.24
C GLY A 549 -8.11 -21.59 1.60
N ARG A 550 -6.96 -22.21 1.29
CA ARG A 550 -5.63 -21.61 1.52
C ARG A 550 -5.34 -20.48 0.53
N LYS A 551 -4.47 -19.55 0.93
CA LYS A 551 -4.08 -18.36 0.19
C LYS A 551 -2.64 -18.55 -0.21
N TRP A 552 -2.38 -18.37 -1.49
CA TRP A 552 -1.07 -18.59 -2.07
C TRP A 552 -0.61 -17.36 -2.83
N ALA A 553 0.67 -17.05 -2.72
CA ALA A 553 1.34 -16.06 -3.55
C ALA A 553 2.70 -16.58 -4.01
N ALA A 554 3.03 -16.32 -5.27
CA ALA A 554 4.37 -16.47 -5.83
C ALA A 554 4.97 -15.09 -6.08
N LEU A 555 6.21 -14.92 -5.64
CA LEU A 555 6.95 -13.66 -5.71
C LEU A 555 7.99 -13.72 -6.83
N SER A 556 8.40 -12.56 -7.34
CA SER A 556 9.38 -12.44 -8.42
C SER A 556 10.79 -12.93 -8.05
N ASN A 557 11.07 -13.10 -6.76
CA ASN A 557 12.31 -13.69 -6.26
C ASN A 557 12.22 -15.23 -6.10
N GLY A 558 11.13 -15.86 -6.56
CA GLY A 558 10.89 -17.30 -6.51
C GLY A 558 10.39 -17.83 -5.18
N LEU A 559 10.25 -16.98 -4.15
CA LEU A 559 9.60 -17.39 -2.91
C LEU A 559 8.09 -17.59 -3.14
N THR A 560 7.53 -18.53 -2.39
CA THR A 560 6.08 -18.75 -2.35
C THR A 560 5.59 -18.71 -0.91
N LEU A 561 4.45 -18.06 -0.69
CA LEU A 561 3.70 -18.10 0.55
C LEU A 561 2.45 -18.94 0.36
N VAL A 562 2.13 -19.80 1.32
CA VAL A 562 0.90 -20.62 1.34
C VAL A 562 0.38 -20.70 2.77
N ARG A 563 -0.83 -20.24 3.03
CA ARG A 563 -1.47 -20.41 4.35
C ARG A 563 -2.94 -20.73 4.27
#